data_AF-A0AAU0WN98-F1
#
_entry.id   AF-A0AAU0WN98-F1
#
_cell.length_a   1.000
_cell.length_b   1.000
_cell.length_c   1.000
_cell.angle_alpha   90.00
_cell.angle_beta   90.00
_cell.angle_gamma   90.00
#
_symmetry.space_group_name_H-M   'P 1'
#
loop_
_entity.id
_entity.type
_entity.pdbx_description
1 polymer ?
#
loop_
_entity_poly.entity_id
_entity_poly.type
_entity_poly.pdbx_seq_one_letter_code
_entity_poly.pdbx_strand_id
1 'polypeptide(L)'
;MTSISQIAGAAHNPPHSKVLGVQIEKAKRDVVEQRSRVKKLRRERRLAVRREAAVRCRTHTRRGLFWIGNTAFVAAMVCFASGLLAVGFQLAQFAFGAWVAALQLAPQP
;
A
#
# COMPACT_ATOMS: atom_id res chain seq x y z
N MET A 1 60.69 -1.53 53.23
CA MET A 1 59.51 -2.12 53.89
C MET A 1 58.26 -1.47 53.33
N THR A 2 57.75 -1.99 52.22
CA THR A 2 56.47 -1.61 51.63
C THR A 2 55.55 -2.81 51.73
N SER A 3 54.44 -2.61 52.42
CA SER A 3 53.54 -3.66 52.89
C SER A 3 52.83 -4.34 51.73
N ILE A 4 52.92 -5.67 51.68
CA ILE A 4 52.23 -6.57 50.74
C ILE A 4 50.69 -6.42 50.83
N SER A 5 50.19 -5.74 51.88
CA SER A 5 48.77 -5.42 52.07
C SER A 5 48.17 -4.40 51.08
N GLN A 6 48.96 -3.69 50.28
CA GLN A 6 48.43 -2.74 49.28
C GLN A 6 48.04 -3.36 47.94
N ILE A 7 48.51 -4.57 47.63
CA ILE A 7 48.23 -5.23 46.33
C ILE A 7 46.89 -5.98 46.34
N ALA A 8 46.35 -6.30 47.52
CA ALA A 8 45.06 -6.97 47.67
C ALA A 8 43.85 -6.03 47.46
N GLY A 9 44.05 -4.72 47.37
CA GLY A 9 42.97 -3.71 47.28
C GLY A 9 42.43 -3.42 45.87
N ALA A 10 43.07 -3.92 44.80
CA ALA A 10 42.71 -3.55 43.42
C ALA A 10 41.85 -4.59 42.68
N ALA A 11 41.53 -5.72 43.31
CA ALA A 11 40.72 -6.78 42.70
C ALA A 11 39.21 -6.67 43.02
N HIS A 12 38.78 -5.64 43.74
CA HIS A 12 37.36 -5.39 43.99
C HIS A 12 36.76 -4.54 42.86
N ASN A 13 36.72 -5.09 41.65
CA ASN A 13 35.93 -4.55 40.54
C ASN A 13 34.63 -5.36 40.36
N PRO A 14 33.54 -5.06 41.09
CA PRO A 14 32.20 -5.35 40.60
C PRO A 14 31.58 -4.02 40.14
N PRO A 15 30.97 -3.91 38.94
CA PRO A 15 30.15 -4.98 38.40
C PRO A 15 30.05 -4.94 36.85
N HIS A 16 31.11 -5.28 36.12
CA HIS A 16 31.00 -5.41 34.65
C HIS A 16 29.86 -6.37 34.24
N SER A 17 29.61 -7.41 35.04
CA SER A 17 28.50 -8.36 34.86
C SER A 17 27.10 -7.75 35.10
N LYS A 18 26.92 -6.84 36.08
CA LYS A 18 25.62 -6.17 36.29
C LYS A 18 25.36 -5.12 35.21
N VAL A 19 26.39 -4.40 34.77
CA VAL A 19 26.28 -3.42 33.68
C VAL A 19 25.93 -4.13 32.36
N LEU A 20 26.58 -5.26 32.06
CA LEU A 20 26.23 -6.12 30.93
C LEU A 20 24.80 -6.67 31.05
N GLY A 21 24.39 -7.12 32.24
CA GLY A 21 23.03 -7.60 32.50
C GLY A 21 21.97 -6.53 32.23
N VAL A 22 22.19 -5.29 32.68
CA VAL A 22 21.29 -4.15 32.44
C VAL A 22 21.25 -3.76 30.96
N GLN A 23 22.38 -3.78 30.26
CA GLN A 23 22.43 -3.51 28.82
C GLN A 23 21.70 -4.60 28.01
N ILE A 24 21.86 -5.87 28.38
CA ILE A 24 21.14 -6.99 27.75
C ILE A 24 19.63 -6.87 28.00
N GLU A 25 19.22 -6.48 29.21
CA GLU A 25 17.81 -6.32 29.54
C GLU A 25 17.17 -5.16 28.77
N LYS A 26 17.90 -4.04 28.65
CA LYS A 26 17.49 -2.89 27.84
C LYS A 26 17.38 -3.26 26.36
N ALA A 27 18.37 -3.95 25.82
CA ALA A 27 18.35 -4.44 24.44
C ALA A 27 17.17 -5.40 24.18
N LYS A 28 16.81 -6.27 25.15
CA LYS A 28 15.63 -7.13 25.04
C LYS A 28 14.33 -6.31 24.99
N ARG A 29 14.20 -5.26 25.81
CA ARG A 29 13.03 -4.35 25.78
C ARG A 29 12.95 -3.60 24.44
N ASP A 30 14.08 -3.09 23.95
CA ASP A 30 14.16 -2.39 22.66
C ASP A 30 13.76 -3.32 21.48
N VAL A 31 14.21 -4.58 21.51
CA VAL A 31 13.81 -5.59 20.52
C VAL A 31 12.31 -5.88 20.58
N VAL A 32 11.72 -6.01 21.77
CA VAL A 32 10.27 -6.22 21.94
C VAL A 32 9.49 -5.00 21.42
N GLU A 33 9.95 -3.80 21.72
CA GLU A 33 9.32 -2.56 21.27
C GLU A 33 9.40 -2.42 19.74
N GLN A 34 10.56 -2.66 19.14
CA GLN A 34 10.72 -2.68 17.68
C GLN A 34 9.82 -3.74 17.03
N ARG A 35 9.69 -4.93 17.62
CA ARG A 35 8.81 -5.99 17.11
C ARG A 35 7.34 -5.54 17.11
N SER A 36 6.93 -4.77 18.11
CA SER A 36 5.58 -4.18 18.17
C SER A 36 5.36 -3.12 17.09
N ARG A 37 6.36 -2.25 16.85
CA ARG A 37 6.33 -1.22 15.79
C ARG A 37 6.25 -1.86 14.40
N VAL A 38 7.06 -2.89 14.14
CA VAL A 38 7.04 -3.65 12.88
C VAL A 38 5.69 -4.35 12.68
N LYS A 39 5.08 -4.90 13.74
CA LYS A 39 3.72 -5.48 13.66
C LYS A 39 2.67 -4.43 13.29
N LYS A 40 2.73 -3.22 13.88
CA LYS A 40 1.83 -2.11 13.54
C LYS A 40 2.02 -1.66 12.09
N LEU A 41 3.25 -1.39 11.67
CA LEU A 41 3.61 -1.05 10.28
C LEU A 41 3.15 -2.10 9.26
N ARG A 42 3.27 -3.39 9.58
CA ARG A 42 2.75 -4.48 8.72
C ARG A 42 1.23 -4.45 8.61
N ARG A 43 0.51 -4.14 9.69
CA ARG A 43 -0.97 -4.00 9.65
C ARG A 43 -1.38 -2.80 8.83
N GLU A 44 -0.73 -1.66 9.01
CA GLU A 44 -0.98 -0.43 8.23
C GLU A 44 -0.68 -0.63 6.74
N ARG A 45 0.46 -1.26 6.40
CA ARG A 45 0.77 -1.63 5.01
C ARG A 45 -0.29 -2.53 4.40
N ARG A 46 -0.79 -3.54 5.12
CA ARG A 46 -1.85 -4.42 4.61
C ARG A 46 -3.13 -3.64 4.31
N LEU A 47 -3.49 -2.67 5.14
CA LEU A 47 -4.65 -1.79 4.90
C LEU A 47 -4.41 -0.85 3.72
N ALA A 48 -3.22 -0.27 3.61
CA ALA A 48 -2.83 0.60 2.50
C ALA A 48 -2.84 -0.16 1.16
N VAL A 49 -2.25 -1.36 1.10
CA VAL A 49 -2.24 -2.21 -0.10
C VAL A 49 -3.66 -2.57 -0.55
N ARG A 50 -4.58 -2.85 0.39
CA ARG A 50 -5.99 -3.10 0.06
C ARG A 50 -6.67 -1.86 -0.53
N ARG A 51 -6.43 -0.67 0.04
CA ARG A 51 -6.96 0.60 -0.51
C ARG A 51 -6.39 0.87 -1.91
N GLU A 52 -5.10 0.65 -2.09
CA GLU A 52 -4.42 0.87 -3.36
C GLU A 52 -4.91 -0.11 -4.43
N ALA A 53 -5.14 -1.37 -4.08
CA ALA A 53 -5.72 -2.36 -4.99
C ALA A 53 -7.14 -1.96 -5.44
N ALA A 54 -7.97 -1.43 -4.53
CA ALA A 54 -9.30 -0.93 -4.85
C ALA A 54 -9.23 0.27 -5.81
N VAL A 55 -8.30 1.19 -5.59
CA VAL A 55 -8.06 2.33 -6.49
C VAL A 55 -7.63 1.84 -7.87
N ARG A 56 -6.63 0.94 -7.95
CA ARG A 56 -6.17 0.39 -9.23
C ARG A 56 -7.28 -0.33 -9.99
N CYS A 57 -8.07 -1.17 -9.31
CA CYS A 57 -9.20 -1.87 -9.92
C CYS A 57 -10.19 -0.87 -10.54
N ARG A 58 -10.58 0.17 -9.79
CA ARG A 58 -11.47 1.24 -10.31
C ARG A 58 -10.88 1.96 -11.52
N THR A 59 -9.58 2.30 -11.50
CA THR A 59 -8.94 2.98 -12.63
C THR A 59 -8.88 2.11 -13.87
N HIS A 60 -8.57 0.81 -13.73
CA HIS A 60 -8.56 -0.13 -14.84
C HIS A 60 -9.95 -0.36 -15.42
N THR A 61 -10.97 -0.54 -14.58
CA THR A 61 -12.37 -0.69 -15.02
C THR A 61 -12.85 0.56 -15.76
N ARG A 62 -12.53 1.76 -15.28
CA ARG A 62 -12.85 3.02 -15.95
C ARG A 62 -12.21 3.11 -17.34
N ARG A 63 -10.92 2.78 -17.46
CA ARG A 63 -10.23 2.75 -18.76
C ARG A 63 -10.87 1.71 -19.69
N GLY A 64 -11.20 0.53 -19.18
CA GLY A 64 -11.89 -0.51 -19.93
C GLY A 64 -13.23 -0.05 -20.49
N LEU A 65 -14.09 0.55 -19.65
CA LEU A 65 -15.38 1.10 -20.07
C LEU A 65 -15.23 2.23 -21.10
N PHE A 66 -14.22 3.08 -20.95
CA PHE A 66 -13.95 4.15 -21.92
C PHE A 66 -13.58 3.59 -23.30
N TRP A 67 -12.73 2.57 -23.33
CA TRP A 67 -12.36 1.88 -24.58
C TRP A 67 -13.54 1.15 -25.22
N ILE A 68 -14.35 0.44 -24.43
CA ILE A 68 -15.57 -0.22 -24.92
C ILE A 68 -16.54 0.80 -25.53
N GLY A 69 -16.76 1.94 -24.86
CA GLY A 69 -17.57 3.02 -25.38
C GLY A 69 -17.01 3.59 -26.69
N ASN A 70 -15.70 3.78 -26.78
CA ASN A 70 -15.05 4.29 -27.99
C ASN A 70 -15.18 3.31 -29.17
N THR A 71 -14.99 2.00 -28.95
CA THR A 71 -15.19 0.99 -30.00
C THR A 71 -16.63 0.95 -30.49
N ALA A 72 -17.61 1.06 -29.58
CA ALA A 72 -19.01 1.11 -29.95
C ALA A 72 -19.36 2.38 -30.73
N PHE A 73 -18.77 3.53 -30.38
CA PHE A 73 -18.96 4.78 -31.10
C PHE A 73 -18.39 4.73 -32.52
N VAL A 74 -17.18 4.18 -32.68
CA VAL A 74 -16.59 3.97 -34.02
C VAL A 74 -17.46 3.04 -34.85
N ALA A 75 -17.95 1.94 -34.28
CA ALA A 75 -18.89 1.04 -34.96
C ALA A 75 -20.19 1.76 -35.35
N ALA A 76 -20.74 2.61 -34.49
CA ALA A 76 -21.90 3.44 -34.79
C ALA A 76 -21.66 4.35 -36.01
N MET A 77 -20.49 4.98 -36.10
CA MET A 77 -20.13 5.84 -37.23
C MET A 77 -20.02 5.06 -38.54
N VAL A 78 -19.49 3.84 -38.51
CA VAL A 78 -19.48 2.94 -39.68
C VAL A 78 -20.90 2.58 -40.10
N CYS A 79 -21.79 2.29 -39.16
CA CYS A 79 -23.20 2.03 -39.45
C CYS A 79 -23.90 3.26 -40.05
N PHE A 80 -23.64 4.47 -39.55
CA PHE A 80 -24.18 5.70 -40.13
C PHE A 80 -23.68 5.94 -41.55
N ALA A 81 -22.38 5.74 -41.82
CA ALA A 81 -21.80 5.83 -43.16
C ALA A 81 -22.40 4.79 -44.12
N SER A 82 -22.83 3.64 -43.60
CA SER A 82 -23.46 2.56 -44.38
C SER A 82 -24.98 2.71 -44.51
N GLY A 83 -25.58 3.79 -44.00
CA GLY A 83 -27.04 4.02 -44.02
C GLY A 83 -27.86 3.18 -43.03
N LEU A 84 -27.20 2.41 -42.15
CA LEU A 84 -27.83 1.58 -41.13
C LEU A 84 -28.16 2.42 -39.88
N LEU A 85 -29.05 3.40 -40.04
CA LEU A 85 -29.33 4.42 -39.02
C LEU A 85 -29.82 3.84 -37.69
N ALA A 86 -30.75 2.88 -37.71
CA ALA A 86 -31.31 2.29 -36.50
C ALA A 86 -30.25 1.59 -35.64
N VAL A 87 -29.34 0.84 -36.29
CA VAL A 87 -28.24 0.13 -35.61
C VAL A 87 -27.20 1.14 -35.11
N GLY A 88 -26.89 2.16 -35.91
CA GLY A 88 -25.99 3.25 -35.52
C GLY A 88 -26.48 3.98 -34.26
N PHE A 89 -27.77 4.28 -34.17
CA PHE A 89 -28.36 4.91 -32.97
C PHE A 89 -28.26 4.02 -31.74
N GLN A 90 -28.55 2.72 -31.85
CA GLN A 90 -28.41 1.78 -30.73
C GLN A 90 -26.97 1.70 -30.21
N LEU A 91 -25.99 1.64 -31.12
CA LEU A 91 -24.57 1.60 -30.77
C LEU A 91 -24.09 2.92 -30.15
N ALA A 92 -24.56 4.06 -30.65
CA ALA A 92 -24.26 5.38 -30.09
C ALA A 92 -24.84 5.54 -28.67
N GLN A 93 -26.06 5.07 -28.42
CA GLN A 93 -26.68 5.08 -27.09
C GLN A 93 -25.90 4.19 -26.11
N PHE A 94 -25.47 3.00 -26.55
CA PHE A 94 -24.61 2.13 -25.76
C PHE A 94 -23.26 2.79 -25.43
N ALA A 95 -22.61 3.40 -26.42
CA ALA A 95 -21.35 4.13 -26.23
C ALA A 95 -21.48 5.23 -25.18
N PHE A 96 -22.57 6.01 -25.25
CA PHE A 96 -22.87 7.05 -24.28
C PHE A 96 -23.08 6.48 -22.88
N GLY A 97 -23.84 5.38 -22.74
CA GLY A 97 -24.03 4.68 -21.48
C GLY A 97 -22.70 4.19 -20.87
N ALA A 98 -21.80 3.66 -21.69
CA ALA A 98 -20.47 3.23 -21.26
C ALA A 98 -19.60 4.40 -20.76
N TRP A 99 -19.65 5.55 -21.43
CA TRP A 99 -18.95 6.75 -20.96
C TRP A 99 -19.53 7.33 -19.67
N VAL A 100 -20.86 7.39 -19.53
CA VAL A 100 -21.51 7.83 -18.29
C VAL A 100 -21.13 6.90 -17.12
N ALA A 101 -21.15 5.58 -17.33
CA ALA A 101 -20.71 4.62 -16.33
C ALA A 101 -19.22 4.83 -15.96
N ALA A 102 -18.36 5.08 -16.96
CA ALA A 102 -16.94 5.39 -16.73
C ALA A 102 -16.73 6.70 -15.94
N LEU A 103 -17.59 7.71 -16.13
CA LEU A 103 -17.55 8.96 -15.38
C LEU A 103 -18.01 8.79 -13.93
N GLN A 104 -19.05 7.97 -13.68
CA GLN A 104 -19.51 7.66 -12.31
C GLN A 104 -18.47 6.86 -11.49
N LEU A 105 -17.56 6.16 -12.17
CA LEU A 105 -16.41 5.48 -11.57
C LEU A 105 -15.26 6.44 -11.23
N ALA A 106 -15.32 7.71 -11.62
CA ALA A 106 -14.31 8.70 -11.23
C ALA A 106 -14.38 8.95 -9.71
N PRO A 107 -13.23 9.02 -9.01
CA PRO A 107 -13.23 9.41 -7.62
C PRO A 107 -13.81 10.82 -7.50
N GLN A 108 -14.83 10.99 -6.66
CA GLN A 108 -15.30 12.31 -6.24
C GLN A 108 -14.11 13.05 -5.59
N PRO A 109 -13.89 14.33 -5.92
CA PRO A 109 -12.77 15.12 -5.41
C PRO A 109 -12.79 15.26 -3.89
#